data_AF-A0A7J8UD91-F1
#
_entry.id   AF-A0A7J8UD91-F1
#
_cell.length_a   1.000
_cell.length_b   1.000
_cell.length_c   1.000
_cell.angle_alpha   90.00
_cell.angle_beta   90.00
_cell.angle_gamma   90.00
#
_symmetry.space_group_name_H-M   'P 1'
#
loop_
_entity.id
_entity.type
_entity.pdbx_description
1 polymer ?
#
loop_
_entity_poly.entity_id
_entity_poly.type
_entity_poly.pdbx_seq_one_letter_code
_entity_poly.pdbx_strand_id
1 'polypeptide(L)'
;MMLDSKAADIDKEERPEVLSLLPPYEGKTILELGAGIGRFTGDLAKKAGHVIALDFIENVIKKNETINGHYKNVKFLCADVTSPDLAFTEGSLDLIFSNWLLMYLSDKEVENLAERMLKWLKVGGHIFFRESCFHQSGDCKRKNNPTHYREPRFYTKVFKECQATDDSGNSFELSLVGCKCIGAYICWIFQKVVSDNDKGFQRFLDSVQYKSNSILRYERVFGPGYVSTGGIETTKEFVGKLDLKPGQKVLDVGCGIGGGDIYMAEEFDVHVVGIDLSVNMISFALERATGLKCSVEFEVADCTKKVYPDNSFDVIYSRDTILHIHDKPALFRSFYKWLKPGGKLLISDYCKSSKTPSTEFAEYIKQRGYDLHDVKSYGQMLEDAGFDVILAEDRTDQFLQVLQRELNQVEKEKDAFISDFSKEDYDEIVGGWKAKLIRSSSGEQRWGLFLAKKKN
;
A
#
# COMPACT_ATOMS: atom_id res chain seq x y z
N MET A 1 -10.17 15.97 -22.29
CA MET A 1 -10.51 14.92 -23.27
C MET A 1 -9.52 13.78 -23.06
N MET A 2 -9.95 12.53 -22.91
CA MET A 2 -8.99 11.43 -22.75
C MET A 2 -8.24 11.25 -24.08
N LEU A 3 -6.91 11.32 -24.01
CA LEU A 3 -6.01 11.30 -25.17
C LEU A 3 -5.69 9.85 -25.58
N ASP A 4 -6.74 9.06 -25.78
CA ASP A 4 -6.67 7.63 -26.10
C ASP A 4 -7.76 7.22 -27.11
N SER A 5 -7.43 6.33 -28.06
CA SER A 5 -8.36 5.84 -29.08
C SER A 5 -9.56 5.07 -28.52
N LYS A 6 -9.45 4.52 -27.31
CA LYS A 6 -10.51 3.80 -26.58
C LYS A 6 -11.11 4.62 -25.45
N ALA A 7 -11.02 5.96 -25.51
CA ALA A 7 -11.50 6.87 -24.47
C ALA A 7 -12.91 6.55 -23.93
N ALA A 8 -13.85 6.14 -24.77
CA ALA A 8 -15.21 5.86 -24.35
C ALA A 8 -15.34 4.58 -23.50
N ASP A 9 -14.56 3.55 -23.80
CA ASP A 9 -14.60 2.29 -23.06
C ASP A 9 -13.83 2.40 -21.75
N ILE A 10 -12.66 3.05 -21.79
CA ILE A 10 -11.87 3.39 -20.60
C ILE A 10 -12.72 4.24 -19.63
N ASP A 11 -13.50 5.20 -20.13
CA ASP A 11 -14.35 6.01 -19.26
C ASP A 11 -15.42 5.19 -18.54
N LYS A 12 -16.06 4.23 -19.24
CA LYS A 12 -17.09 3.36 -18.66
C LYS A 12 -16.57 2.48 -17.53
N GLU A 13 -15.33 2.00 -17.64
CA GLU A 13 -14.72 1.11 -16.64
C GLU A 13 -14.07 1.91 -15.50
N GLU A 14 -13.28 2.93 -15.83
CA GLU A 14 -12.51 3.66 -14.82
C GLU A 14 -13.36 4.61 -13.99
N ARG A 15 -14.42 5.21 -14.55
CA ARG A 15 -15.19 6.24 -13.82
C ARG A 15 -15.87 5.65 -12.58
N PRO A 16 -16.59 4.51 -12.66
CA PRO A 16 -17.12 3.85 -11.47
C PRO A 16 -16.03 3.43 -10.48
N GLU A 17 -14.88 2.96 -10.97
CA GLU A 17 -13.77 2.55 -10.12
C GLU A 17 -13.20 3.74 -9.32
N VAL A 18 -12.88 4.86 -9.98
CA VAL A 18 -12.39 6.08 -9.32
C VAL A 18 -13.39 6.58 -8.28
N LEU A 19 -14.69 6.61 -8.63
CA LEU A 19 -15.74 7.03 -7.69
C LEU A 19 -15.88 6.09 -6.48
N SER A 20 -15.60 4.79 -6.66
CA SER A 20 -15.64 3.79 -5.57
C SER A 20 -14.49 3.93 -4.58
N LEU A 21 -13.37 4.55 -5.00
CA LEU A 21 -12.19 4.78 -4.17
C LEU A 21 -12.27 6.08 -3.36
N LEU A 22 -13.22 6.96 -3.66
CA LEU A 22 -13.34 8.22 -2.94
C LEU A 22 -13.71 7.97 -1.47
N PRO A 23 -13.07 8.68 -0.52
CA PRO A 23 -13.47 8.62 0.89
C PRO A 23 -14.90 9.14 1.05
N PRO A 24 -15.63 8.78 2.12
CA PRO A 24 -17.02 9.20 2.28
C PRO A 24 -17.20 10.72 2.16
N TYR A 25 -18.02 11.19 1.23
CA TYR A 25 -18.21 12.62 0.95
C TYR A 25 -19.68 13.08 0.88
N GLU A 26 -20.63 12.20 1.23
CA GLU A 26 -22.06 12.57 1.24
C GLU A 26 -22.33 13.72 2.21
N GLY A 27 -23.05 14.75 1.74
CA GLY A 27 -23.34 15.98 2.47
C GLY A 27 -22.13 16.90 2.71
N LYS A 28 -20.94 16.57 2.19
CA LYS A 28 -19.70 17.31 2.46
C LYS A 28 -19.36 18.36 1.39
N THR A 29 -18.40 19.24 1.67
CA THR A 29 -17.89 20.25 0.73
C THR A 29 -16.68 19.72 -0.05
N ILE A 30 -16.79 19.70 -1.37
CA ILE A 30 -15.78 19.15 -2.29
C ILE A 30 -15.20 20.26 -3.17
N LEU A 31 -13.88 20.23 -3.37
CA LEU A 31 -13.18 20.98 -4.41
C LEU A 31 -12.69 19.99 -5.48
N GLU A 32 -13.23 20.08 -6.69
CA GLU A 32 -12.78 19.32 -7.86
C GLU A 32 -11.82 20.19 -8.69
N LEU A 33 -10.54 19.81 -8.72
CA LEU A 33 -9.48 20.51 -9.44
C LEU A 33 -9.19 19.84 -10.79
N GLY A 34 -9.17 20.63 -11.86
CA GLY A 34 -9.07 20.10 -13.21
C GLY A 34 -10.35 19.37 -13.63
N ALA A 35 -11.51 19.96 -13.30
CA ALA A 35 -12.84 19.36 -13.50
C ALA A 35 -13.15 19.02 -14.97
N GLY A 36 -12.44 19.65 -15.91
CA GLY A 36 -12.66 19.46 -17.32
C GLY A 36 -14.10 19.83 -17.70
N ILE A 37 -14.65 19.10 -18.66
CA ILE A 37 -16.04 19.25 -19.11
C ILE A 37 -17.06 18.58 -18.18
N GLY A 38 -16.63 18.11 -17.00
CA GLY A 38 -17.52 17.53 -15.99
C GLY A 38 -17.72 16.02 -16.05
N ARG A 39 -16.61 15.27 -16.26
CA ARG A 39 -16.63 13.80 -16.22
C ARG A 39 -17.13 13.28 -14.85
N PHE A 40 -16.68 13.91 -13.76
CA PHE A 40 -17.03 13.52 -12.39
C PHE A 40 -17.94 14.53 -11.68
N THR A 41 -17.93 15.81 -12.08
CA THR A 41 -18.72 16.89 -11.46
C THR A 41 -20.17 16.51 -11.16
N GLY A 42 -20.88 15.94 -12.14
CA GLY A 42 -22.27 15.54 -11.96
C GLY A 42 -22.45 14.37 -10.99
N ASP A 43 -21.52 13.42 -10.95
CA ASP A 43 -21.57 12.29 -10.01
C ASP A 43 -21.24 12.72 -8.57
N LEU A 44 -20.29 13.65 -8.41
CA LEU A 44 -19.99 14.28 -7.13
C LEU A 44 -21.19 15.08 -6.62
N ALA A 45 -21.81 15.90 -7.49
CA ALA A 45 -22.94 16.77 -7.14
C ALA A 45 -24.17 16.01 -6.63
N LYS A 46 -24.37 14.74 -7.03
CA LYS A 46 -25.50 13.92 -6.57
C LYS A 46 -25.45 13.61 -5.06
N LYS A 47 -24.26 13.54 -4.47
CA LYS A 47 -24.06 13.14 -3.06
C LYS A 47 -23.49 14.26 -2.20
N ALA A 48 -22.66 15.13 -2.77
CA ALA A 48 -22.00 16.19 -2.05
C ALA A 48 -23.01 17.25 -1.56
N GLY A 49 -22.71 17.87 -0.41
CA GLY A 49 -23.44 19.04 0.06
C GLY A 49 -23.16 20.24 -0.85
N HIS A 50 -21.88 20.45 -1.18
CA HIS A 50 -21.40 21.49 -2.09
C HIS A 50 -20.23 21.00 -2.94
N VAL A 51 -20.18 21.39 -4.21
CA VAL A 51 -19.06 21.11 -5.12
C VAL A 51 -18.55 22.42 -5.71
N ILE A 52 -17.24 22.63 -5.66
CA ILE A 52 -16.55 23.70 -6.40
C ILE A 52 -15.78 23.01 -7.53
N ALA A 53 -16.26 23.15 -8.77
CA ALA A 53 -15.61 22.63 -9.97
C ALA A 53 -14.69 23.70 -10.56
N LEU A 54 -13.40 23.40 -10.66
CA LEU A 54 -12.36 24.34 -11.10
C LEU A 54 -11.62 23.80 -12.32
N ASP A 55 -11.48 24.62 -13.35
CA ASP A 55 -10.58 24.35 -14.49
C ASP A 55 -9.98 25.67 -14.98
N PHE A 56 -8.74 25.64 -15.47
CA PHE A 56 -8.06 26.85 -15.95
C PHE A 56 -8.49 27.26 -17.37
N ILE A 57 -9.16 26.37 -18.12
CA ILE A 57 -9.65 26.67 -19.47
C ILE A 57 -11.11 27.13 -19.40
N GLU A 58 -11.34 28.41 -19.67
CA GLU A 58 -12.66 29.04 -19.56
C GLU A 58 -13.75 28.32 -20.38
N ASN A 59 -13.46 27.95 -21.64
CA ASN A 59 -14.43 27.24 -22.48
C ASN A 59 -14.75 25.83 -21.97
N VAL A 60 -13.82 25.20 -21.26
CA VAL A 60 -13.99 23.86 -20.70
C VAL A 60 -14.88 23.93 -19.46
N ILE A 61 -14.62 24.86 -18.55
CA ILE A 61 -15.46 25.01 -17.34
C ILE A 61 -16.86 25.52 -17.68
N LYS A 62 -17.01 26.41 -18.68
CA LYS A 62 -18.32 26.82 -19.20
C LYS A 62 -19.10 25.65 -19.81
N LYS A 63 -18.40 24.71 -20.47
CA LYS A 63 -19.03 23.49 -20.98
C LYS A 63 -19.51 22.60 -19.84
N ASN A 64 -18.73 22.48 -18.77
CA ASN A 64 -19.13 21.78 -17.55
C ASN A 64 -20.37 22.41 -16.92
N GLU A 65 -20.40 23.74 -16.78
CA GLU A 65 -21.56 24.50 -16.30
C GLU A 65 -22.80 24.28 -17.18
N THR A 66 -22.63 24.23 -18.50
CA THR A 66 -23.75 23.92 -19.42
C THR A 66 -24.34 22.53 -19.16
N ILE A 67 -23.51 21.54 -18.80
CA ILE A 67 -23.94 20.15 -18.57
C ILE A 67 -24.51 19.99 -17.15
N ASN A 68 -23.83 20.53 -16.14
CA ASN A 68 -24.05 20.25 -14.73
C ASN A 68 -24.65 21.44 -13.94
N GLY A 69 -24.87 22.59 -14.57
CA GLY A 69 -25.39 23.80 -13.90
C GLY A 69 -26.82 23.70 -13.38
N HIS A 70 -27.55 22.62 -13.74
CA HIS A 70 -28.83 22.27 -13.13
C HIS A 70 -28.70 21.83 -11.66
N TYR A 71 -27.51 21.40 -11.23
CA TYR A 71 -27.21 21.14 -9.84
C TYR A 71 -26.94 22.45 -9.08
N LYS A 72 -27.89 22.84 -8.22
CA LYS A 72 -27.82 24.10 -7.44
C LYS A 72 -26.69 24.12 -6.41
N ASN A 73 -26.11 22.97 -6.10
CA ASN A 73 -25.01 22.80 -5.16
C ASN A 73 -23.62 22.84 -5.82
N VAL A 74 -23.52 23.17 -7.11
CA VAL A 74 -22.24 23.27 -7.83
C VAL A 74 -21.89 24.73 -8.13
N LYS A 75 -20.67 25.13 -7.78
CA LYS A 75 -20.05 26.40 -8.18
C LYS A 75 -18.96 26.12 -9.21
N PHE A 76 -18.97 26.84 -10.32
CA PHE A 76 -17.97 26.72 -11.38
C PHE A 76 -16.95 27.88 -11.27
N LEU A 77 -15.66 27.57 -11.36
CA LEU A 77 -14.58 28.55 -11.25
C LEU A 77 -13.55 28.36 -12.37
N CYS A 78 -13.28 29.43 -13.11
CA CYS A 78 -12.15 29.46 -14.04
C CYS A 78 -10.92 30.00 -13.31
N ALA A 79 -9.97 29.15 -12.98
CA ALA A 79 -8.74 29.56 -12.29
C ALA A 79 -7.60 28.57 -12.54
N ASP A 80 -6.36 29.06 -12.50
CA ASP A 80 -5.16 28.22 -12.46
C ASP A 80 -4.90 27.79 -11.01
N VAL A 81 -4.72 26.49 -10.78
CA VAL A 81 -4.42 25.94 -9.45
C VAL A 81 -3.10 26.46 -8.87
N THR A 82 -2.15 26.85 -9.74
CA THR A 82 -0.85 27.41 -9.35
C THR A 82 -0.92 28.89 -9.00
N SER A 83 -2.02 29.57 -9.33
CA SER A 83 -2.16 31.02 -9.10
C SER A 83 -2.02 31.35 -7.61
N PRO A 84 -1.20 32.37 -7.25
CA PRO A 84 -1.08 32.85 -5.88
C PRO A 84 -2.38 33.52 -5.39
N ASP A 85 -3.23 33.99 -6.31
CA ASP A 85 -4.49 34.66 -5.99
C ASP A 85 -5.64 33.68 -5.74
N LEU A 86 -5.46 32.40 -6.09
CA LEU A 86 -6.45 31.37 -5.78
C LEU A 86 -6.39 31.07 -4.26
N ALA A 87 -7.43 31.43 -3.54
CA ALA A 87 -7.51 31.14 -2.10
C ALA A 87 -8.86 30.55 -1.74
N PHE A 88 -8.82 29.51 -0.92
CA PHE A 88 -9.98 28.99 -0.20
C PHE A 88 -9.78 29.21 1.28
N THR A 89 -10.87 29.38 2.02
CA THR A 89 -10.84 29.51 3.47
C THR A 89 -10.16 28.27 4.07
N GLU A 90 -9.21 28.47 4.99
CA GLU A 90 -8.55 27.36 5.67
C GLU A 90 -9.56 26.52 6.46
N GLY A 91 -9.39 25.19 6.46
CA GLY A 91 -10.31 24.30 7.15
C GLY A 91 -11.75 24.31 6.62
N SER A 92 -11.98 24.68 5.35
CA SER A 92 -13.33 24.76 4.78
C SER A 92 -13.75 23.54 3.96
N LEU A 93 -12.77 22.77 3.44
CA LEU A 93 -13.01 21.66 2.54
C LEU A 93 -12.96 20.31 3.27
N ASP A 94 -13.83 19.40 2.88
CA ASP A 94 -13.85 18.02 3.38
C ASP A 94 -13.14 17.05 2.43
N LEU A 95 -13.20 17.32 1.12
CA LEU A 95 -12.53 16.53 0.08
C LEU A 95 -11.97 17.46 -1.00
N ILE A 96 -10.70 17.29 -1.33
CA ILE A 96 -10.09 17.82 -2.55
C ILE A 96 -9.90 16.66 -3.51
N PHE A 97 -10.46 16.74 -4.70
CA PHE A 97 -10.45 15.68 -5.71
C PHE A 97 -9.80 16.18 -6.99
N SER A 98 -8.84 15.42 -7.52
CA SER A 98 -8.33 15.59 -8.88
C SER A 98 -8.11 14.24 -9.57
N ASN A 99 -8.21 14.23 -10.89
CA ASN A 99 -7.93 13.06 -11.72
C ASN A 99 -7.18 13.50 -12.98
N TRP A 100 -5.85 13.35 -12.96
CA TRP A 100 -4.86 13.93 -13.88
C TRP A 100 -4.75 15.44 -13.76
N LEU A 101 -3.94 15.90 -12.81
CA LEU A 101 -3.67 17.33 -12.60
C LEU A 101 -2.19 17.58 -12.35
N LEU A 102 -1.61 16.92 -11.35
CA LEU A 102 -0.26 17.22 -10.85
C LEU A 102 0.83 16.89 -11.88
N MET A 103 0.55 15.96 -12.80
CA MET A 103 1.41 15.67 -13.96
C MET A 103 1.54 16.84 -14.96
N TYR A 104 0.71 17.89 -14.84
CA TYR A 104 0.79 19.11 -15.65
C TYR A 104 1.47 20.29 -14.95
N LEU A 105 1.90 20.09 -13.70
CA LEU A 105 2.61 21.07 -12.90
C LEU A 105 4.09 20.71 -12.84
N SER A 106 4.97 21.70 -12.68
CA SER A 106 6.37 21.50 -12.29
C SER A 106 6.49 20.98 -10.86
N ASP A 107 7.66 20.44 -10.48
CA ASP A 107 7.86 19.86 -9.16
C ASP A 107 7.57 20.88 -8.04
N LYS A 108 8.03 22.13 -8.23
CA LYS A 108 7.82 23.19 -7.25
C LYS A 108 6.35 23.61 -7.13
N GLU A 109 5.61 23.60 -8.22
CA GLU A 109 4.18 23.88 -8.21
C GLU A 109 3.39 22.78 -7.50
N VAL A 110 3.80 21.50 -7.63
CA VAL A 110 3.19 20.39 -6.88
C VAL A 110 3.43 20.56 -5.38
N GLU A 111 4.67 20.87 -4.95
CA GLU A 111 4.99 21.16 -3.55
C GLU A 111 4.11 22.28 -2.98
N ASN A 112 4.09 23.44 -3.66
CA ASN A 112 3.34 24.61 -3.21
C ASN A 112 1.83 24.35 -3.17
N LEU A 113 1.29 23.58 -4.13
CA LEU A 113 -0.12 23.24 -4.16
C LEU A 113 -0.47 22.25 -3.02
N ALA A 114 0.38 21.27 -2.74
CA ALA A 114 0.16 20.30 -1.67
C ALA A 114 0.07 20.98 -0.29
N GLU A 115 0.95 21.96 0.00
CA GLU A 115 0.89 22.76 1.22
C GLU A 115 -0.42 23.56 1.32
N ARG A 116 -0.89 24.13 0.20
CA ARG A 116 -2.17 24.87 0.16
C ARG A 116 -3.36 23.95 0.37
N MET A 117 -3.37 22.77 -0.27
CA MET A 117 -4.41 21.76 -0.06
C MET A 117 -4.49 21.33 1.42
N LEU A 118 -3.36 21.13 2.09
CA LEU A 118 -3.32 20.83 3.53
C LEU A 118 -3.99 21.94 4.37
N LYS A 119 -3.78 23.22 4.04
CA LYS A 119 -4.42 24.34 4.75
C LYS A 119 -5.92 24.41 4.48
N TRP A 120 -6.36 24.21 3.24
CA TRP A 120 -7.78 24.29 2.87
C TRP A 120 -8.63 23.17 3.49
N LEU A 121 -8.04 22.02 3.78
CA LEU A 121 -8.74 20.88 4.39
C LEU A 121 -9.06 21.07 5.88
N LYS A 122 -10.25 20.61 6.27
CA LYS A 122 -10.59 20.31 7.67
C LYS A 122 -9.71 19.18 8.20
N VAL A 123 -9.49 19.15 9.52
CA VAL A 123 -8.94 17.96 10.18
C VAL A 123 -9.88 16.78 9.93
N GLY A 124 -9.32 15.65 9.51
CA GLY A 124 -10.07 14.47 9.05
C GLY A 124 -10.57 14.55 7.61
N GLY A 125 -10.42 15.68 6.93
CA GLY A 125 -10.68 15.85 5.50
C GLY A 125 -9.63 15.17 4.63
N HIS A 126 -9.95 14.94 3.35
CA HIS A 126 -9.15 14.09 2.47
C HIS A 126 -8.70 14.79 1.18
N ILE A 127 -7.55 14.36 0.66
CA ILE A 127 -7.10 14.64 -0.70
C ILE A 127 -7.14 13.33 -1.47
N PHE A 128 -7.84 13.33 -2.60
CA PHE A 128 -7.74 12.28 -3.62
C PHE A 128 -7.08 12.88 -4.85
N PHE A 129 -6.01 12.26 -5.34
CA PHE A 129 -5.46 12.55 -6.67
C PHE A 129 -5.05 11.28 -7.39
N ARG A 130 -5.14 11.30 -8.72
CA ARG A 130 -4.72 10.20 -9.60
C ARG A 130 -3.85 10.74 -10.71
N GLU A 131 -2.70 10.12 -10.96
CA GLU A 131 -1.75 10.56 -11.98
C GLU A 131 -1.26 9.39 -12.85
N SER A 132 -0.82 9.69 -14.07
CA SER A 132 0.01 8.74 -14.84
C SER A 132 1.45 8.81 -14.33
N CYS A 133 2.00 7.67 -13.95
CA CYS A 133 3.39 7.55 -13.52
C CYS A 133 4.23 6.88 -14.61
N PHE A 134 5.55 7.05 -14.51
CA PHE A 134 6.59 6.45 -15.36
C PHE A 134 6.59 6.89 -16.82
N HIS A 135 5.48 6.71 -17.55
CA HIS A 135 5.38 7.04 -18.96
C HIS A 135 3.96 7.43 -19.39
N GLN A 136 3.83 7.86 -20.64
CA GLN A 136 2.55 8.14 -21.28
C GLN A 136 1.66 6.89 -21.33
N SER A 137 0.39 7.04 -20.97
CA SER A 137 -0.60 5.96 -21.04
C SER A 137 -1.41 5.97 -22.36
N GLY A 138 -1.82 7.15 -22.85
CA GLY A 138 -2.65 7.27 -24.04
C GLY A 138 -1.91 7.10 -25.36
N ASP A 139 -2.55 6.48 -26.35
CA ASP A 139 -1.96 6.13 -27.65
C ASP A 139 -1.96 7.27 -28.70
N CYS A 140 -2.66 8.38 -28.43
CA CYS A 140 -2.81 9.46 -29.39
C CYS A 140 -1.47 10.18 -29.64
N LYS A 141 -1.09 10.34 -30.92
CA LYS A 141 0.11 11.10 -31.31
C LYS A 141 -0.01 12.57 -30.90
N ARG A 142 1.04 13.09 -30.25
CA ARG A 142 1.11 14.48 -29.77
C ARG A 142 2.28 15.19 -30.45
N LYS A 143 2.07 16.41 -30.95
CA LYS A 143 3.15 17.24 -31.51
C LYS A 143 4.09 17.74 -30.41
N ASN A 144 3.51 18.17 -29.29
CA ASN A 144 4.20 18.57 -28.07
C ASN A 144 3.53 17.88 -26.87
N ASN A 145 4.31 17.45 -25.88
CA ASN A 145 3.78 16.85 -24.66
C ASN A 145 4.56 17.37 -23.43
N PRO A 146 4.05 18.39 -22.71
CA PRO A 146 4.72 18.94 -21.52
C PRO A 146 4.46 18.14 -20.24
N THR A 147 3.84 16.96 -20.34
CA THR A 147 3.44 16.15 -19.18
C THR A 147 4.66 15.59 -18.43
N HIS A 148 4.66 15.73 -17.11
CA HIS A 148 5.65 15.14 -16.20
C HIS A 148 5.21 13.74 -15.73
N TYR A 149 5.78 12.70 -16.35
CA TYR A 149 5.57 11.31 -15.90
C TYR A 149 6.57 10.96 -14.81
N ARG A 150 6.18 11.19 -13.56
CA ARG A 150 7.05 11.00 -12.40
C ARG A 150 7.00 9.57 -11.86
N GLU A 151 8.01 9.23 -11.10
CA GLU A 151 7.96 8.05 -10.23
C GLU A 151 6.96 8.29 -9.08
N PRO A 152 6.19 7.27 -8.65
CA PRO A 152 5.17 7.39 -7.60
C PRO A 152 5.72 7.95 -6.28
N ARG A 153 6.98 7.61 -5.95
CA ARG A 153 7.66 8.08 -4.73
C ARG A 153 7.75 9.60 -4.64
N PHE A 154 7.76 10.33 -5.77
CA PHE A 154 7.74 11.78 -5.76
C PHE A 154 6.47 12.32 -5.09
N TYR A 155 5.30 11.90 -5.57
CA TYR A 155 4.02 12.37 -5.04
C TYR A 155 3.85 11.95 -3.58
N THR A 156 4.17 10.70 -3.26
CA THR A 156 4.14 10.20 -1.89
C THR A 156 5.00 11.06 -0.95
N LYS A 157 6.24 11.39 -1.36
CA LYS A 157 7.16 12.19 -0.57
C LYS A 157 6.63 13.60 -0.35
N VAL A 158 6.28 14.31 -1.43
CA VAL A 158 5.82 15.71 -1.38
C VAL A 158 4.63 15.86 -0.42
N PHE A 159 3.63 14.99 -0.54
CA PHE A 159 2.44 15.08 0.31
C PHE A 159 2.73 14.65 1.76
N LYS A 160 3.57 13.64 2.03
CA LYS A 160 3.93 13.24 3.40
C LYS A 160 4.79 14.28 4.14
N GLU A 161 5.59 15.05 3.40
CA GLU A 161 6.46 16.10 3.97
C GLU A 161 5.71 17.41 4.24
N CYS A 162 4.48 17.55 3.73
CA CYS A 162 3.64 18.72 4.00
C CYS A 162 3.33 18.85 5.50
N GLN A 163 3.63 20.04 6.04
CA GLN A 163 3.27 20.42 7.40
C GLN A 163 2.59 21.78 7.39
N ALA A 164 1.63 21.97 8.28
CA ALA A 164 1.00 23.26 8.52
C ALA A 164 0.84 23.46 10.02
N THR A 165 0.86 24.71 10.46
CA THR A 165 0.61 25.08 11.87
C THR A 165 -0.50 26.12 11.88
N ASP A 166 -1.46 25.98 12.80
CA ASP A 166 -2.47 27.02 13.03
C ASP A 166 -1.98 28.10 14.01
N ASP A 167 -2.74 29.17 14.13
CA ASP A 167 -2.45 30.29 15.05
C ASP A 167 -2.44 29.86 16.53
N SER A 168 -3.00 28.68 16.86
CA SER A 168 -3.01 28.11 18.21
C SER A 168 -1.80 27.22 18.49
N GLY A 169 -0.89 27.04 17.52
CA GLY A 169 0.31 26.22 17.64
C GLY A 169 0.09 24.73 17.41
N ASN A 170 -1.09 24.30 16.93
CA ASN A 170 -1.30 22.91 16.54
C ASN A 170 -0.65 22.66 15.19
N SER A 171 0.11 21.57 15.09
CA SER A 171 0.70 21.11 13.83
C SER A 171 -0.19 20.09 13.16
N PHE A 172 -0.24 20.14 11.83
CA PHE A 172 -1.02 19.23 10.98
C PHE A 172 -0.13 18.65 9.90
N GLU A 173 -0.47 17.45 9.47
CA GLU A 173 0.22 16.72 8.41
C GLU A 173 -0.77 15.92 7.56
N LEU A 174 -0.29 15.40 6.43
CA LEU A 174 -1.04 14.48 5.59
C LEU A 174 -0.59 13.04 5.85
N SER A 175 -1.53 12.21 6.31
CA SER A 175 -1.34 10.76 6.44
C SER A 175 -1.80 10.06 5.16
N LEU A 176 -0.97 9.19 4.58
CA LEU A 176 -1.37 8.37 3.45
C LEU A 176 -2.26 7.23 3.96
N VAL A 177 -3.56 7.29 3.65
CA VAL A 177 -4.56 6.31 4.09
C VAL A 177 -4.98 5.33 3.01
N GLY A 178 -4.58 5.58 1.76
CA GLY A 178 -4.76 4.65 0.65
C GLY A 178 -3.89 5.04 -0.54
N CYS A 179 -3.37 4.04 -1.24
CA CYS A 179 -2.69 4.20 -2.52
C CYS A 179 -3.01 2.97 -3.35
N LYS A 180 -3.57 3.13 -4.54
CA LYS A 180 -3.97 2.01 -5.40
C LYS A 180 -3.49 2.24 -6.82
N CYS A 181 -2.98 1.18 -7.45
CA CYS A 181 -2.69 1.16 -8.89
C CYS A 181 -3.80 0.48 -9.67
N ILE A 182 -4.14 1.11 -10.79
CA ILE A 182 -5.12 0.66 -11.76
C ILE A 182 -4.43 0.78 -13.13
N GLY A 183 -3.92 -0.34 -13.66
CA GLY A 183 -3.17 -0.36 -14.92
C GLY A 183 -1.89 0.48 -14.85
N ALA A 184 -1.79 1.54 -15.67
CA ALA A 184 -0.62 2.44 -15.69
C ALA A 184 -0.79 3.69 -14.80
N TYR A 185 -1.81 3.70 -13.95
CA TYR A 185 -2.18 4.88 -13.17
C TYR A 185 -2.20 4.56 -11.70
N ILE A 186 -1.79 5.52 -10.89
CA ILE A 186 -1.78 5.39 -9.44
C ILE A 186 -2.66 6.50 -8.88
N CYS A 187 -3.44 6.14 -7.87
CA CYS A 187 -4.22 7.08 -7.08
C CYS A 187 -3.77 7.07 -5.64
N TRP A 188 -3.85 8.23 -5.00
CA TRP A 188 -3.49 8.45 -3.61
C TRP A 188 -4.68 9.04 -2.86
N ILE A 189 -4.82 8.61 -1.62
CA ILE A 189 -5.80 9.12 -0.66
C ILE A 189 -5.02 9.55 0.57
N PHE A 190 -4.95 10.85 0.80
CA PHE A 190 -4.37 11.42 2.01
C PHE A 190 -5.48 11.93 2.93
N GLN A 191 -5.28 11.82 4.24
CA GLN A 191 -6.13 12.42 5.26
C GLN A 191 -5.33 13.45 6.06
N LYS A 192 -5.91 14.63 6.29
CA LYS A 192 -5.33 15.61 7.21
C LYS A 192 -5.50 15.14 8.65
N VAL A 193 -4.42 15.04 9.40
CA VAL A 193 -4.41 14.64 10.81
C VAL A 193 -3.68 15.67 11.67
N VAL A 194 -3.96 15.68 12.96
CA VAL A 194 -3.15 16.42 13.94
C VAL A 194 -1.81 15.70 14.04
N SER A 195 -0.71 16.45 13.97
CA SER A 195 0.65 15.94 14.12
C SER A 195 0.94 15.76 15.61
N ASP A 196 0.45 14.66 16.20
CA ASP A 196 0.82 14.27 17.56
C ASP A 196 2.20 13.59 17.57
N ASN A 197 2.96 13.82 18.65
CA ASN A 197 4.30 13.23 18.85
C ASN A 197 4.27 11.70 19.03
N ASP A 198 3.10 11.08 19.22
CA ASP A 198 2.94 9.63 19.32
C ASP A 198 2.79 9.02 17.91
N LYS A 199 3.94 8.92 17.26
CA LYS A 199 4.08 8.57 15.84
C LYS A 199 3.66 7.10 15.64
N GLY A 200 2.43 6.89 15.18
CA GLY A 200 1.78 5.58 15.04
C GLY A 200 2.59 4.51 14.29
N PHE A 201 2.15 3.24 14.43
CA PHE A 201 2.85 2.04 13.96
C PHE A 201 3.34 2.10 12.49
N GLN A 202 2.60 2.74 11.58
CA GLN A 202 3.03 2.94 10.19
C GLN A 202 4.33 3.75 10.08
N ARG A 203 4.51 4.81 10.89
CA ARG A 203 5.77 5.57 10.93
C ARG A 203 6.90 4.73 11.49
N PHE A 204 6.65 3.91 12.52
CA PHE A 204 7.68 2.98 13.02
C PHE A 204 8.18 2.05 11.90
N LEU A 205 7.26 1.46 11.13
CA LEU A 205 7.62 0.65 9.96
C LEU A 205 8.44 1.45 8.95
N ASP A 206 7.94 2.59 8.46
CA ASP A 206 8.59 3.38 7.41
C ASP A 206 9.91 4.05 7.85
N SER A 207 10.08 4.34 9.15
CA SER A 207 11.19 5.14 9.68
C SER A 207 12.18 4.36 10.57
N VAL A 208 11.93 3.09 10.85
CA VAL A 208 12.86 2.25 11.62
C VAL A 208 13.24 1.01 10.82
N GLN A 209 12.30 0.10 10.59
CA GLN A 209 12.63 -1.22 10.02
C GLN A 209 12.61 -1.24 8.48
N TYR A 210 11.64 -0.57 7.87
CA TYR A 210 11.36 -0.61 6.43
C TYR A 210 11.54 0.78 5.77
N LYS A 211 12.65 1.45 6.11
CA LYS A 211 13.18 2.54 5.28
C LYS A 211 13.53 2.01 3.90
N SER A 212 13.46 2.84 2.85
CA SER A 212 13.76 2.41 1.48
C SER A 212 15.13 1.71 1.35
N ASN A 213 16.20 2.23 1.99
CA ASN A 213 17.51 1.55 1.98
C ASN A 213 17.47 0.20 2.71
N SER A 214 16.73 0.07 3.82
CA SER A 214 16.57 -1.21 4.52
C SER A 214 15.83 -2.23 3.65
N ILE A 215 14.78 -1.81 2.93
CA ILE A 215 14.04 -2.68 2.00
C ILE A 215 14.97 -3.22 0.90
N LEU A 216 15.73 -2.34 0.25
CA LEU A 216 16.67 -2.74 -0.81
C LEU A 216 17.80 -3.64 -0.28
N ARG A 217 18.28 -3.41 0.95
CA ARG A 217 19.23 -4.30 1.63
C ARG A 217 18.61 -5.67 1.89
N TYR A 218 17.37 -5.72 2.40
CA TYR A 218 16.67 -6.98 2.61
C TYR A 218 16.47 -7.76 1.31
N GLU A 219 16.04 -7.07 0.25
CA GLU A 219 15.92 -7.67 -1.07
C GLU A 219 17.24 -8.22 -1.60
N ARG A 220 18.36 -7.52 -1.38
CA ARG A 220 19.68 -8.03 -1.76
C ARG A 220 19.99 -9.39 -1.11
N VAL A 221 19.53 -9.60 0.12
CA VAL A 221 19.80 -10.85 0.86
C VAL A 221 18.80 -11.95 0.51
N PHE A 222 17.51 -11.64 0.49
CA PHE A 222 16.44 -12.63 0.27
C PHE A 222 16.24 -12.99 -1.20
N GLY A 223 16.59 -12.07 -2.10
CA GLY A 223 16.47 -12.21 -3.55
C GLY A 223 15.47 -11.22 -4.16
N PRO A 224 15.58 -10.96 -5.48
CA PRO A 224 14.78 -9.96 -6.18
C PRO A 224 13.27 -10.18 -5.98
N GLY A 225 12.56 -9.14 -5.54
CA GLY A 225 11.12 -9.19 -5.28
C GLY A 225 10.73 -9.54 -3.84
N TYR A 226 11.67 -9.92 -2.97
CA TYR A 226 11.34 -10.52 -1.67
C TYR A 226 11.99 -9.81 -0.50
N VAL A 227 11.26 -9.74 0.61
CA VAL A 227 11.72 -9.20 1.90
C VAL A 227 11.54 -10.21 3.03
N SER A 228 11.45 -11.49 2.69
CA SER A 228 11.19 -12.58 3.61
C SER A 228 11.94 -13.86 3.24
N THR A 229 11.97 -14.78 4.20
CA THR A 229 12.81 -15.97 4.26
C THR A 229 12.84 -16.77 2.96
N GLY A 230 14.03 -16.91 2.33
CA GLY A 230 14.27 -17.82 1.20
C GLY A 230 13.73 -17.35 -0.15
N GLY A 231 13.14 -16.17 -0.22
CA GLY A 231 12.71 -15.52 -1.45
C GLY A 231 11.82 -16.40 -2.34
N ILE A 232 12.18 -16.51 -3.62
CA ILE A 232 11.40 -17.27 -4.61
C ILE A 232 11.31 -18.77 -4.31
N GLU A 233 12.33 -19.37 -3.69
CA GLU A 233 12.38 -20.83 -3.45
C GLU A 233 11.27 -21.27 -2.49
N THR A 234 11.20 -20.65 -1.31
CA THR A 234 10.17 -20.93 -0.31
C THR A 234 8.79 -20.48 -0.80
N THR A 235 8.74 -19.40 -1.58
CA THR A 235 7.49 -18.95 -2.21
C THR A 235 6.93 -20.01 -3.17
N LYS A 236 7.75 -20.58 -4.06
CA LYS A 236 7.34 -21.68 -4.93
C LYS A 236 6.85 -22.89 -4.15
N GLU A 237 7.58 -23.25 -3.09
CA GLU A 237 7.20 -24.37 -2.23
C GLU A 237 5.82 -24.15 -1.58
N PHE A 238 5.60 -22.98 -0.98
CA PHE A 238 4.40 -22.69 -0.22
C PHE A 238 3.19 -22.48 -1.12
N VAL A 239 3.35 -21.72 -2.21
CA VAL A 239 2.29 -21.51 -3.21
C VAL A 239 1.90 -22.84 -3.86
N GLY A 240 2.84 -23.77 -4.05
CA GLY A 240 2.55 -25.13 -4.54
C GLY A 240 1.55 -25.91 -3.67
N LYS A 241 1.35 -25.54 -2.39
CA LYS A 241 0.37 -26.17 -1.49
C LYS A 241 -1.05 -25.60 -1.65
N LEU A 242 -1.18 -24.45 -2.29
CA LEU A 242 -2.46 -23.73 -2.43
C LEU A 242 -3.37 -24.32 -3.51
N ASP A 243 -2.81 -25.05 -4.48
CA ASP A 243 -3.55 -25.58 -5.64
C ASP A 243 -4.36 -24.48 -6.36
N LEU A 244 -3.70 -23.35 -6.61
CA LEU A 244 -4.30 -22.18 -7.27
C LEU A 244 -4.83 -22.53 -8.65
N LYS A 245 -6.00 -22.00 -8.99
CA LYS A 245 -6.67 -22.17 -10.29
C LYS A 245 -6.85 -20.82 -10.98
N PRO A 246 -6.76 -20.77 -12.31
CA PRO A 246 -7.03 -19.55 -13.08
C PRO A 246 -8.34 -18.88 -12.68
N GLY A 247 -8.32 -17.55 -12.55
CA GLY A 247 -9.45 -16.72 -12.16
C GLY A 247 -9.78 -16.69 -10.66
N GLN A 248 -9.08 -17.44 -9.81
CA GLN A 248 -9.22 -17.31 -8.36
C GLN A 248 -8.70 -15.96 -7.86
N LYS A 249 -9.24 -15.52 -6.71
CA LYS A 249 -8.84 -14.28 -6.04
C LYS A 249 -8.05 -14.58 -4.77
N VAL A 250 -6.84 -14.03 -4.67
CA VAL A 250 -5.92 -14.17 -3.54
C VAL A 250 -5.79 -12.83 -2.81
N LEU A 251 -5.84 -12.84 -1.48
CA LEU A 251 -5.41 -11.71 -0.65
C LEU A 251 -4.02 -12.02 -0.09
N ASP A 252 -3.02 -11.19 -0.38
CA ASP A 252 -1.71 -11.22 0.29
C ASP A 252 -1.68 -10.15 1.39
N VAL A 253 -1.53 -10.59 2.64
CA VAL A 253 -1.43 -9.72 3.83
C VAL A 253 0.02 -9.54 4.23
N GLY A 254 0.55 -8.34 3.98
CA GLY A 254 1.97 -8.01 4.08
C GLY A 254 2.73 -8.31 2.80
N CYS A 255 2.19 -7.89 1.65
CA CYS A 255 2.73 -8.20 0.33
C CYS A 255 4.14 -7.64 0.08
N GLY A 256 4.61 -6.70 0.92
CA GLY A 256 5.94 -6.12 0.78
C GLY A 256 6.13 -5.44 -0.57
N ILE A 257 7.21 -5.80 -1.27
CA ILE A 257 7.57 -5.24 -2.59
C ILE A 257 7.00 -6.04 -3.78
N GLY A 258 6.04 -6.94 -3.54
CA GLY A 258 5.18 -7.50 -4.60
C GLY A 258 5.68 -8.75 -5.31
N GLY A 259 6.85 -9.29 -4.97
CA GLY A 259 7.45 -10.41 -5.73
C GLY A 259 6.64 -11.70 -5.66
N GLY A 260 6.03 -12.00 -4.51
CA GLY A 260 5.16 -13.16 -4.33
C GLY A 260 3.84 -13.01 -5.09
N ASP A 261 3.26 -11.82 -5.07
CA ASP A 261 2.01 -11.50 -5.77
C ASP A 261 2.16 -11.61 -7.28
N ILE A 262 3.22 -11.02 -7.83
CA ILE A 262 3.54 -11.07 -9.27
C ILE A 262 3.76 -12.52 -9.69
N TYR A 263 4.53 -13.30 -8.90
CA TYR A 263 4.73 -14.72 -9.18
C TYR A 263 3.41 -15.50 -9.20
N MET A 264 2.53 -15.32 -8.20
CA MET A 264 1.24 -15.99 -8.17
C MET A 264 0.37 -15.63 -9.38
N ALA A 265 0.28 -14.34 -9.71
CA ALA A 265 -0.54 -13.86 -10.81
C ALA A 265 -0.02 -14.33 -12.19
N GLU A 266 1.29 -14.33 -12.41
CA GLU A 266 1.89 -14.78 -13.67
C GLU A 266 1.84 -16.30 -13.86
N GLU A 267 2.16 -17.08 -12.83
CA GLU A 267 2.29 -18.53 -12.94
C GLU A 267 0.91 -19.23 -12.94
N PHE A 268 -0.07 -18.70 -12.21
CA PHE A 268 -1.35 -19.38 -11.98
C PHE A 268 -2.58 -18.67 -12.56
N ASP A 269 -2.40 -17.51 -13.22
CA ASP A 269 -3.47 -16.69 -13.79
C ASP A 269 -4.56 -16.33 -12.75
N VAL A 270 -4.12 -16.03 -11.53
CA VAL A 270 -4.99 -15.56 -10.43
C VAL A 270 -4.96 -14.05 -10.32
N HIS A 271 -6.00 -13.49 -9.70
CA HIS A 271 -6.05 -12.09 -9.32
C HIS A 271 -5.56 -11.93 -7.88
N VAL A 272 -4.47 -11.19 -7.68
CA VAL A 272 -3.87 -10.97 -6.35
C VAL A 272 -4.14 -9.56 -5.87
N VAL A 273 -4.66 -9.45 -4.65
CA VAL A 273 -4.83 -8.21 -3.89
C VAL A 273 -3.77 -8.19 -2.80
N GLY A 274 -2.72 -7.40 -2.99
CA GLY A 274 -1.65 -7.22 -2.01
C GLY A 274 -1.93 -6.02 -1.10
N ILE A 275 -1.87 -6.21 0.21
CA ILE A 275 -1.92 -5.11 1.17
C ILE A 275 -0.67 -5.07 2.04
N ASP A 276 -0.17 -3.88 2.31
CA ASP A 276 0.91 -3.65 3.27
C ASP A 276 0.69 -2.31 3.97
N LEU A 277 1.08 -2.22 5.24
CA LEU A 277 0.96 -0.97 5.99
C LEU A 277 2.05 0.03 5.58
N SER A 278 3.22 -0.45 5.16
CA SER A 278 4.35 0.39 4.77
C SER A 278 4.11 1.01 3.40
N VAL A 279 4.18 2.34 3.38
CA VAL A 279 4.08 3.11 2.16
C VAL A 279 5.26 2.84 1.23
N ASN A 280 6.45 2.62 1.81
CA ASN A 280 7.66 2.34 1.05
C ASN A 280 7.55 0.99 0.32
N MET A 281 7.02 -0.04 0.98
CA MET A 281 6.78 -1.35 0.40
C MET A 281 5.85 -1.28 -0.81
N ILE A 282 4.65 -0.71 -0.61
CA ILE A 282 3.67 -0.55 -1.69
C ILE A 282 4.23 0.30 -2.82
N SER A 283 4.99 1.36 -2.54
CA SER A 283 5.60 2.17 -3.60
C SER A 283 6.51 1.35 -4.52
N PHE A 284 7.33 0.44 -3.97
CA PHE A 284 8.15 -0.48 -4.77
C PHE A 284 7.30 -1.53 -5.49
N ALA A 285 6.29 -2.11 -4.84
CA ALA A 285 5.39 -3.08 -5.47
C ALA A 285 4.68 -2.47 -6.69
N LEU A 286 4.20 -1.23 -6.54
CA LEU A 286 3.55 -0.47 -7.61
C LEU A 286 4.49 -0.15 -8.77
N GLU A 287 5.72 0.24 -8.48
CA GLU A 287 6.74 0.47 -9.49
C GLU A 287 7.01 -0.79 -10.30
N ARG A 288 7.14 -1.95 -9.65
CA ARG A 288 7.43 -3.22 -10.30
C ARG A 288 6.26 -3.80 -11.08
N ALA A 289 5.05 -3.53 -10.61
CA ALA A 289 3.83 -3.96 -11.28
C ALA A 289 3.51 -3.13 -12.53
N THR A 290 4.12 -1.94 -12.66
CA THR A 290 3.85 -1.06 -13.80
C THR A 290 4.25 -1.73 -15.12
N GLY A 291 3.29 -1.82 -16.04
CA GLY A 291 3.50 -2.40 -17.37
C GLY A 291 3.40 -3.92 -17.42
N LEU A 292 3.21 -4.60 -16.28
CA LEU A 292 2.91 -6.03 -16.26
C LEU A 292 1.48 -6.28 -16.76
N LYS A 293 1.29 -7.44 -17.38
CA LYS A 293 -0.03 -7.89 -17.87
C LYS A 293 -0.76 -8.77 -16.87
N CYS A 294 -0.10 -9.16 -15.78
CA CYS A 294 -0.68 -10.01 -14.74
C CYS A 294 -1.66 -9.21 -13.86
N SER A 295 -2.57 -9.92 -13.20
CA SER A 295 -3.67 -9.31 -12.47
C SER A 295 -3.31 -9.08 -11.00
N VAL A 296 -2.57 -7.99 -10.73
CA VAL A 296 -2.19 -7.58 -9.37
C VAL A 296 -2.73 -6.19 -9.03
N GLU A 297 -3.23 -6.02 -7.81
CA GLU A 297 -3.53 -4.71 -7.22
C GLU A 297 -2.84 -4.58 -5.86
N PHE A 298 -2.27 -3.41 -5.57
CA PHE A 298 -1.60 -3.15 -4.31
C PHE A 298 -2.25 -1.97 -3.58
N GLU A 299 -2.40 -2.09 -2.26
CA GLU A 299 -2.99 -1.07 -1.41
C GLU A 299 -2.17 -0.84 -0.13
N VAL A 300 -1.93 0.44 0.22
CA VAL A 300 -1.49 0.79 1.58
C VAL A 300 -2.66 0.61 2.54
N ALA A 301 -2.61 -0.42 3.38
CA ALA A 301 -3.69 -0.70 4.34
C ALA A 301 -3.20 -1.39 5.62
N ASP A 302 -3.82 -1.02 6.75
CA ASP A 302 -3.70 -1.74 8.02
C ASP A 302 -4.64 -2.95 8.02
N CYS A 303 -4.09 -4.17 7.96
CA CYS A 303 -4.88 -5.39 7.90
C CYS A 303 -5.77 -5.62 9.15
N THR A 304 -5.47 -4.95 10.27
CA THR A 304 -6.29 -5.02 11.49
C THR A 304 -7.53 -4.14 11.44
N LYS A 305 -7.57 -3.16 10.52
CA LYS A 305 -8.65 -2.18 10.36
C LYS A 305 -9.38 -2.31 9.04
N LYS A 306 -8.72 -2.87 8.02
CA LYS A 306 -9.30 -3.08 6.70
C LYS A 306 -10.52 -4.01 6.82
N VAL A 307 -11.54 -3.73 6.02
CA VAL A 307 -12.74 -4.57 5.93
C VAL A 307 -12.94 -4.94 4.47
N TYR A 308 -13.11 -6.25 4.24
CA TYR A 308 -13.58 -6.78 2.97
C TYR A 308 -14.96 -7.41 3.17
N PRO A 309 -15.77 -7.50 2.10
CA PRO A 309 -17.00 -8.30 2.13
C PRO A 309 -16.71 -9.75 2.53
N ASP A 310 -17.66 -10.39 3.20
CA ASP A 310 -17.58 -11.81 3.49
C ASP A 310 -17.45 -12.62 2.19
N ASN A 311 -16.69 -13.72 2.25
CA ASN A 311 -16.49 -14.64 1.12
C ASN A 311 -15.93 -13.97 -0.16
N SER A 312 -14.99 -13.03 0.01
CA SER A 312 -14.33 -12.31 -1.09
C SER A 312 -13.20 -13.09 -1.74
N PHE A 313 -12.45 -13.90 -0.98
CA PHE A 313 -11.19 -14.49 -1.44
C PHE A 313 -11.22 -16.02 -1.47
N ASP A 314 -10.63 -16.62 -2.49
CA ASP A 314 -10.42 -18.06 -2.58
C ASP A 314 -9.23 -18.49 -1.71
N VAL A 315 -8.21 -17.62 -1.61
CA VAL A 315 -7.05 -17.80 -0.75
C VAL A 315 -6.71 -16.53 0.01
N ILE A 316 -6.31 -16.67 1.27
CA ILE A 316 -5.57 -15.65 2.02
C ILE A 316 -4.17 -16.19 2.25
N TYR A 317 -3.17 -15.36 1.94
CA TYR A 317 -1.75 -15.68 2.02
C TYR A 317 -1.04 -14.61 2.84
N SER A 318 -0.06 -14.99 3.65
CA SER A 318 0.78 -14.04 4.40
C SER A 318 2.15 -14.65 4.68
N ARG A 319 3.20 -13.83 4.58
CA ARG A 319 4.59 -14.29 4.69
C ARG A 319 5.40 -13.40 5.62
N ASP A 320 5.72 -13.96 6.78
CA ASP A 320 6.57 -13.34 7.80
C ASP A 320 6.09 -11.91 8.14
N THR A 321 4.76 -11.74 8.23
CA THR A 321 4.08 -10.46 8.47
C THR A 321 3.35 -10.41 9.80
N ILE A 322 2.72 -11.51 10.21
CA ILE A 322 1.75 -11.50 11.32
C ILE A 322 2.45 -11.43 12.69
N LEU A 323 3.78 -11.62 12.76
CA LEU A 323 4.62 -11.25 13.91
C LEU A 323 4.48 -9.78 14.32
N HIS A 324 4.05 -8.89 13.41
CA HIS A 324 3.79 -7.47 13.67
C HIS A 324 2.42 -7.19 14.29
N ILE A 325 1.55 -8.20 14.38
CA ILE A 325 0.15 -8.02 14.80
C ILE A 325 -0.04 -8.58 16.22
N HIS A 326 -0.47 -7.72 17.15
CA HIS A 326 -0.68 -8.11 18.55
C HIS A 326 -1.96 -8.95 18.75
N ASP A 327 -3.10 -8.54 18.19
CA ASP A 327 -4.36 -9.30 18.31
C ASP A 327 -4.55 -10.24 17.11
N LYS A 328 -3.72 -11.29 17.05
CA LYS A 328 -3.83 -12.35 16.03
C LYS A 328 -5.21 -13.02 16.03
N PRO A 329 -5.84 -13.35 17.19
CA PRO A 329 -7.18 -13.93 17.19
C PRO A 329 -8.24 -13.07 16.50
N ALA A 330 -8.21 -11.74 16.69
CA ALA A 330 -9.12 -10.85 15.96
C ALA A 330 -8.86 -10.86 14.45
N LEU A 331 -7.60 -10.81 14.04
CA LEU A 331 -7.23 -10.87 12.63
C LEU A 331 -7.68 -12.19 11.98
N PHE A 332 -7.47 -13.33 12.64
CA PHE A 332 -7.89 -14.63 12.11
C PHE A 332 -9.42 -14.76 11.99
N ARG A 333 -10.19 -14.18 12.91
CA ARG A 333 -11.67 -14.10 12.75
C ARG A 333 -12.06 -13.27 11.52
N SER A 334 -11.33 -12.21 11.21
CA SER A 334 -11.54 -11.43 9.98
C SER A 334 -11.18 -12.25 8.73
N PHE A 335 -10.05 -12.95 8.75
CA PHE A 335 -9.67 -13.86 7.64
C PHE A 335 -10.73 -14.92 7.40
N TYR A 336 -11.27 -15.52 8.46
CA TYR A 336 -12.33 -16.53 8.34
C TYR A 336 -13.58 -15.95 7.64
N LYS A 337 -13.96 -14.71 7.93
CA LYS A 337 -15.09 -14.05 7.25
C LYS A 337 -14.79 -13.76 5.78
N TRP A 338 -13.62 -13.21 5.48
CA TRP A 338 -13.24 -12.79 4.13
C TRP A 338 -12.99 -13.97 3.18
N LEU A 339 -12.59 -15.13 3.71
CA LEU A 339 -12.37 -16.33 2.91
C LEU A 339 -13.69 -16.95 2.46
N LYS A 340 -13.78 -17.40 1.21
CA LYS A 340 -14.92 -18.16 0.69
C LYS A 340 -15.04 -19.52 1.38
N PRO A 341 -16.25 -20.11 1.50
CA PRO A 341 -16.40 -21.49 1.94
C PRO A 341 -15.55 -22.41 1.06
N GLY A 342 -14.75 -23.26 1.69
CA GLY A 342 -13.80 -24.11 0.98
C GLY A 342 -12.46 -23.45 0.62
N GLY A 343 -12.29 -22.14 0.83
CA GLY A 343 -11.04 -21.42 0.58
C GLY A 343 -9.92 -21.78 1.56
N LYS A 344 -8.68 -21.44 1.21
CA LYS A 344 -7.48 -21.78 1.98
C LYS A 344 -6.81 -20.56 2.60
N LEU A 345 -6.23 -20.74 3.77
CA LEU A 345 -5.35 -19.78 4.45
C LEU A 345 -3.96 -20.39 4.56
N LEU A 346 -2.92 -19.69 4.07
CA LEU A 346 -1.53 -20.10 4.26
C LEU A 346 -0.72 -18.96 4.87
N ILE A 347 -0.01 -19.25 5.95
CA ILE A 347 0.82 -18.30 6.68
C ILE A 347 2.20 -18.92 6.91
N SER A 348 3.28 -18.22 6.56
CA SER A 348 4.57 -18.42 7.24
C SER A 348 4.78 -17.30 8.24
N ASP A 349 5.31 -17.58 9.42
CA ASP A 349 5.54 -16.53 10.42
C ASP A 349 6.68 -16.85 11.39
N TYR A 350 7.25 -15.80 11.97
CA TYR A 350 8.21 -15.98 13.05
C TYR A 350 7.48 -16.42 14.31
N CYS A 351 8.03 -17.44 14.96
CA CYS A 351 7.51 -18.03 16.18
C CYS A 351 8.59 -18.02 17.26
N LYS A 352 8.23 -18.45 18.46
CA LYS A 352 9.18 -18.69 19.55
C LYS A 352 8.98 -20.07 20.19
N SER A 353 9.94 -20.52 20.96
CA SER A 353 9.77 -21.65 21.86
C SER A 353 8.68 -21.38 22.89
N SER A 354 8.05 -22.44 23.40
CA SER A 354 7.14 -22.35 24.56
C SER A 354 7.88 -22.01 25.86
N LYS A 355 9.21 -22.11 25.88
CA LYS A 355 10.06 -21.68 26.99
C LYS A 355 10.13 -20.14 27.09
N THR A 356 10.45 -19.65 28.27
CA THR A 356 10.76 -18.22 28.48
C THR A 356 11.96 -17.82 27.61
N PRO A 357 11.86 -16.74 26.81
CA PRO A 357 12.99 -16.22 26.05
C PRO A 357 14.17 -15.84 26.96
N SER A 358 15.40 -16.00 26.47
CA SER A 358 16.57 -15.34 27.05
C SER A 358 16.41 -13.82 27.05
N THR A 359 17.19 -13.13 27.89
CA THR A 359 17.20 -11.66 27.94
C THR A 359 17.47 -11.05 26.57
N GLU A 360 18.45 -11.57 25.83
CA GLU A 360 18.80 -11.09 24.49
C GLU A 360 17.63 -11.26 23.51
N PHE A 361 16.97 -12.43 23.50
CA PHE A 361 15.84 -12.63 22.61
C PHE A 361 14.62 -11.78 23.00
N ALA A 362 14.37 -11.60 24.29
CA ALA A 362 13.31 -10.72 24.78
C ALA A 362 13.56 -9.24 24.39
N GLU A 363 14.81 -8.77 24.48
CA GLU A 363 15.20 -7.43 24.02
C GLU A 363 15.03 -7.27 22.51
N TYR A 364 15.40 -8.28 21.72
CA TYR A 364 15.15 -8.29 20.27
C TYR A 364 13.65 -8.20 19.94
N ILE A 365 12.82 -9.02 20.58
CA ILE A 365 11.36 -9.01 20.41
C ILE A 365 10.81 -7.62 20.74
N LYS A 366 11.21 -7.04 21.87
CA LYS A 366 10.78 -5.70 22.30
C LYS A 366 11.23 -4.61 21.33
N GLN A 367 12.49 -4.65 20.87
CA GLN A 367 13.04 -3.65 19.95
C GLN A 367 12.32 -3.68 18.60
N ARG A 368 11.92 -4.87 18.13
CA ARG A 368 11.18 -5.04 16.87
C ARG A 368 9.67 -4.86 17.02
N GLY A 369 9.15 -4.84 18.25
CA GLY A 369 7.71 -4.79 18.51
C GLY A 369 6.98 -6.07 18.11
N TYR A 370 7.68 -7.22 18.08
CA TYR A 370 7.07 -8.47 17.65
C TYR A 370 6.17 -9.08 18.73
N ASP A 371 5.09 -9.70 18.28
CA ASP A 371 4.26 -10.59 19.09
C ASP A 371 4.46 -12.02 18.60
N LEU A 372 5.24 -12.81 19.35
CA LEU A 372 5.62 -14.16 18.95
C LEU A 372 4.94 -15.21 19.82
N HIS A 373 4.42 -16.26 19.19
CA HIS A 373 3.82 -17.43 19.84
C HIS A 373 4.57 -18.69 19.44
N ASP A 374 4.42 -19.77 20.20
CA ASP A 374 4.87 -21.08 19.73
C ASP A 374 3.94 -21.64 18.65
N VAL A 375 4.48 -22.51 17.81
CA VAL A 375 3.78 -23.05 16.62
C VAL A 375 2.47 -23.73 17.01
N LYS A 376 2.42 -24.44 18.15
CA LYS A 376 1.19 -25.11 18.58
C LYS A 376 0.12 -24.10 18.98
N SER A 377 0.48 -23.12 19.81
CA SER A 377 -0.45 -22.05 20.21
C SER A 377 -0.95 -21.24 19.01
N TYR A 378 -0.08 -21.01 18.01
CA TYR A 378 -0.46 -20.35 16.77
C TYR A 378 -1.49 -21.15 15.98
N GLY A 379 -1.28 -22.46 15.81
CA GLY A 379 -2.26 -23.37 15.22
C GLY A 379 -3.60 -23.36 15.96
N GLN A 380 -3.57 -23.38 17.30
CA GLN A 380 -4.79 -23.31 18.12
C GLN A 380 -5.57 -22.01 17.88
N MET A 381 -4.90 -20.87 17.76
CA MET A 381 -5.59 -19.60 17.45
C MET A 381 -6.33 -19.63 16.11
N LEU A 382 -5.85 -20.40 15.13
CA LEU A 382 -6.55 -20.60 13.86
C LEU A 382 -7.78 -21.50 14.03
N GLU A 383 -7.68 -22.60 14.79
CA GLU A 383 -8.82 -23.46 15.11
C GLU A 383 -9.92 -22.69 15.86
N ASP A 384 -9.53 -21.88 16.87
CA ASP A 384 -10.43 -21.07 17.68
C ASP A 384 -11.14 -19.99 16.84
N ALA A 385 -10.52 -19.54 15.74
CA ALA A 385 -11.13 -18.65 14.77
C ALA A 385 -12.12 -19.36 13.82
N GLY A 386 -12.20 -20.69 13.87
CA GLY A 386 -13.16 -21.52 13.12
C GLY A 386 -12.56 -22.29 11.94
N PHE A 387 -11.25 -22.17 11.70
CA PHE A 387 -10.60 -22.88 10.60
C PHE A 387 -10.45 -24.38 10.88
N ASP A 388 -10.43 -25.16 9.81
CA ASP A 388 -9.95 -26.53 9.80
C ASP A 388 -8.44 -26.51 9.51
N VAL A 389 -7.60 -26.67 10.54
CA VAL A 389 -6.14 -26.60 10.41
C VAL A 389 -5.61 -27.90 9.80
N ILE A 390 -5.15 -27.81 8.56
CA ILE A 390 -4.54 -28.92 7.82
C ILE A 390 -3.11 -29.16 8.32
N LEU A 391 -2.43 -28.07 8.72
CA LEU A 391 -1.01 -28.03 8.97
C LEU A 391 -0.64 -26.91 9.95
N ALA A 392 0.20 -27.24 10.93
CA ALA A 392 0.97 -26.31 11.74
C ALA A 392 2.37 -26.90 11.98
N GLU A 393 3.31 -26.64 11.06
CA GLU A 393 4.66 -27.21 11.07
C GLU A 393 5.68 -26.23 11.65
N ASP A 394 6.56 -26.74 12.52
CA ASP A 394 7.81 -26.07 12.85
C ASP A 394 8.83 -26.34 11.74
N ARG A 395 9.18 -25.30 10.99
CA ARG A 395 10.13 -25.32 9.89
C ARG A 395 11.46 -24.66 10.25
N THR A 396 11.82 -24.62 11.54
CA THR A 396 13.06 -23.99 12.01
C THR A 396 14.31 -24.62 11.40
N ASP A 397 14.32 -25.92 11.10
CA ASP A 397 15.47 -26.56 10.44
C ASP A 397 15.67 -26.05 9.01
N GLN A 398 14.57 -25.87 8.26
CA GLN A 398 14.61 -25.22 6.94
C GLN A 398 15.04 -23.75 7.07
N PHE A 399 14.54 -23.04 8.07
CA PHE A 399 14.92 -21.65 8.37
C PHE A 399 16.42 -21.51 8.60
N LEU A 400 17.03 -22.41 9.39
CA LEU A 400 18.47 -22.44 9.64
C LEU A 400 19.27 -22.64 8.35
N GLN A 401 18.85 -23.57 7.48
CA GLN A 401 19.50 -23.82 6.19
C GLN A 401 19.44 -22.59 5.28
N VAL A 402 18.27 -21.94 5.22
CA VAL A 402 18.05 -20.72 4.43
C VAL A 402 18.91 -19.57 4.96
N LEU A 403 18.88 -19.30 6.27
CA LEU A 403 19.71 -18.26 6.90
C LEU A 403 21.20 -18.47 6.62
N GLN A 404 21.68 -19.71 6.72
CA GLN A 404 23.10 -20.01 6.47
C GLN A 404 23.47 -19.75 5.01
N ARG A 405 22.61 -20.14 4.06
CA ARG A 405 22.83 -19.89 2.63
C ARG A 405 22.81 -18.41 2.30
N GLU A 406 21.83 -17.66 2.79
CA GLU A 406 21.71 -16.21 2.63
C GLU A 406 22.95 -15.50 3.18
N LEU A 407 23.38 -15.86 4.40
CA LEU A 407 24.57 -15.30 5.02
C LEU A 407 25.84 -15.61 4.22
N ASN A 408 26.02 -16.86 3.79
CA ASN A 408 27.18 -17.27 2.98
C ASN A 408 27.25 -16.48 1.67
N GLN A 409 26.11 -16.22 1.04
CA GLN A 409 26.04 -15.45 -0.19
C GLN A 409 26.44 -13.99 0.04
N VAL A 410 25.93 -13.35 1.10
CA VAL A 410 26.31 -11.98 1.49
C VAL A 410 27.80 -11.88 1.82
N GLU A 411 28.35 -12.83 2.59
CA GLU A 411 29.78 -12.83 2.93
C GLU A 411 30.67 -13.07 1.70
N LYS A 412 30.23 -13.90 0.75
CA LYS A 412 30.93 -14.13 -0.53
C LYS A 412 30.94 -12.89 -1.42
N GLU A 413 29.85 -12.12 -1.42
CA GLU A 413 29.66 -10.91 -2.26
C GLU A 413 29.92 -9.61 -1.49
N LYS A 414 30.67 -9.68 -0.39
CA LYS A 414 30.92 -8.57 0.54
C LYS A 414 31.30 -7.26 -0.15
N ASP A 415 32.28 -7.29 -1.05
CA ASP A 415 32.78 -6.06 -1.67
C ASP A 415 31.73 -5.41 -2.58
N ALA A 416 30.95 -6.21 -3.30
CA ALA A 416 29.83 -5.73 -4.10
C ALA A 416 28.70 -5.19 -3.22
N PHE A 417 28.38 -5.87 -2.11
CA PHE A 417 27.38 -5.40 -1.15
C PHE A 417 27.77 -4.04 -0.55
N ILE A 418 29.03 -3.90 -0.10
CA ILE A 418 29.53 -2.64 0.49
C ILE A 418 29.54 -1.52 -0.56
N SER A 419 29.88 -1.83 -1.81
CA SER A 419 29.86 -0.87 -2.91
C SER A 419 28.45 -0.34 -3.21
N ASP A 420 27.44 -1.20 -3.18
CA ASP A 420 26.05 -0.83 -3.46
C ASP A 420 25.35 -0.16 -2.26
N PHE A 421 25.83 -0.45 -1.05
CA PHE A 421 25.27 0.05 0.21
C PHE A 421 26.36 0.75 1.04
N SER A 422 26.82 0.13 2.12
CA SER A 422 27.90 0.63 2.98
C SER A 422 28.52 -0.48 3.82
N LYS A 423 29.62 -0.17 4.53
CA LYS A 423 30.26 -1.12 5.45
C LYS A 423 29.37 -1.39 6.66
N GLU A 424 28.73 -0.35 7.18
CA GLU A 424 27.80 -0.38 8.29
C GLU A 424 26.60 -1.27 7.95
N ASP A 425 26.02 -1.08 6.76
CA ASP A 425 24.90 -1.89 6.26
C ASP A 425 25.25 -3.38 6.18
N TYR A 426 26.45 -3.69 5.67
CA TYR A 426 26.94 -5.07 5.62
C TYR A 426 27.07 -5.67 7.03
N ASP A 427 27.64 -4.93 7.98
CA ASP A 427 27.84 -5.42 9.35
C ASP A 427 26.51 -5.62 10.08
N GLU A 428 25.52 -4.74 9.88
CA GLU A 428 24.17 -4.90 10.40
C GLU A 428 23.50 -6.18 9.88
N ILE A 429 23.58 -6.44 8.57
CA ILE A 429 23.01 -7.64 7.95
C ILE A 429 23.71 -8.90 8.47
N VAL A 430 25.04 -8.96 8.41
CA VAL A 430 25.81 -10.13 8.86
C VAL A 430 25.57 -10.40 10.34
N GLY A 431 25.61 -9.36 11.18
CA GLY A 431 25.32 -9.47 12.61
C GLY A 431 23.90 -9.96 12.87
N GLY A 432 22.90 -9.41 12.17
CA GLY A 432 21.51 -9.82 12.29
C GLY A 432 21.26 -11.28 11.91
N TRP A 433 21.88 -11.78 10.84
CA TRP A 433 21.76 -13.17 10.41
C TRP A 433 22.48 -14.13 11.37
N LYS A 434 23.69 -13.79 11.84
CA LYS A 434 24.41 -14.57 12.85
C LYS A 434 23.61 -14.66 14.15
N ALA A 435 23.01 -13.56 14.61
CA ALA A 435 22.16 -13.57 15.80
C ALA A 435 20.90 -14.43 15.61
N LYS A 436 20.27 -14.40 14.43
CA LYS A 436 19.14 -15.30 14.09
C LYS A 436 19.56 -16.78 14.12
N LEU A 437 20.72 -17.12 13.56
CA LEU A 437 21.27 -18.48 13.58
C LEU A 437 21.50 -18.97 15.02
N ILE A 438 22.09 -18.12 15.88
CA ILE A 438 22.32 -18.45 17.30
C ILE A 438 20.98 -18.71 18.01
N ARG A 439 20.02 -17.79 17.91
CA ARG A 439 18.71 -17.95 18.57
C ARG A 439 17.90 -19.13 18.05
N SER A 440 18.03 -19.45 16.76
CA SER A 440 17.29 -20.56 16.16
C SER A 440 17.93 -21.91 16.53
N SER A 441 19.27 -21.99 16.54
CA SER A 441 20.02 -23.19 16.97
C SER A 441 19.98 -23.43 18.47
N SER A 442 19.87 -22.39 19.30
CA SER A 442 19.57 -22.51 20.75
C SER A 442 18.13 -22.97 21.02
N GLY A 443 17.30 -23.01 19.98
CA GLY A 443 15.93 -23.47 20.04
C GLY A 443 14.94 -22.46 20.60
N GLU A 444 15.29 -21.17 20.57
CA GLU A 444 14.46 -20.07 21.05
C GLU A 444 13.59 -19.46 19.94
N GLN A 445 14.23 -18.99 18.87
CA GLN A 445 13.54 -18.42 17.70
C GLN A 445 13.10 -19.56 16.77
N ARG A 446 11.85 -19.52 16.31
CA ARG A 446 11.23 -20.55 15.48
C ARG A 446 10.64 -19.96 14.21
N TRP A 447 10.38 -20.81 13.23
CA TRP A 447 9.69 -20.43 12.00
C TRP A 447 8.57 -21.41 11.70
N GLY A 448 7.33 -20.92 11.68
CA GLY A 448 6.14 -21.74 11.51
C GLY A 448 5.58 -21.66 10.09
N LEU A 449 5.04 -22.77 9.59
CA LEU A 449 4.18 -22.79 8.41
C LEU A 449 2.80 -23.34 8.80
N PHE A 450 1.77 -22.58 8.49
CA PHE A 450 0.39 -22.89 8.81
C PHE A 450 -0.43 -22.95 7.51
N LEU A 451 -1.17 -24.02 7.32
CA LEU A 451 -2.15 -24.14 6.24
C LEU A 451 -3.47 -24.60 6.85
N ALA A 452 -4.53 -23.87 6.56
CA ALA A 452 -5.86 -24.14 7.07
C ALA A 452 -6.92 -23.89 5.98
N LYS A 453 -8.14 -24.37 6.21
CA LYS A 453 -9.26 -24.25 5.29
C LYS A 453 -10.51 -23.75 6.00
N LYS A 454 -11.31 -22.92 5.34
CA LYS A 454 -12.66 -22.60 5.80
C LYS A 454 -13.60 -23.75 5.45
N LYS A 455 -14.31 -24.29 6.45
CA LYS A 455 -15.32 -25.35 6.24
C LYS A 455 -16.40 -24.85 5.25
N ASN A 456 -16.92 -25.79 4.45
CA ASN A 456 -17.96 -25.50 3.45
C ASN A 456 -19.27 -25.03 4.08
#